data_AF-A0A960UBB6-F1
#
_entry.id   AF-A0A960UBB6-F1
#
_cell.length_a   1.000
_cell.length_b   1.000
_cell.length_c   1.000
_cell.angle_alpha   90.00
_cell.angle_beta   90.00
_cell.angle_gamma   90.00
#
_symmetry.space_group_name_H-M   'P 1'
#
loop_
_entity.id
_entity.type
_entity.pdbx_description
1 polymer ?
#
loop_
_entity_poly.entity_id
_entity_poly.type
_entity_poly.pdbx_seq_one_letter_code
_entity_poly.pdbx_strand_id
1 'polypeptide(L)'
;MKNVITGAAFLGSGGGGSIQAGKALLKECRGKSFTLIHKKEMDDSMLICSLADFGSISSFESGQKAALLSACSAMKEIAESKYGKKISAIFPIETGPENSIAPVLVSSYTGIPLLDVDSAARAVPALNLLSLARS
;
A
#
# COMPACT_ATOMS: atom_id res chain seq x y z
N MET A 1 -5.93 12.81 6.30
CA MET A 1 -4.67 12.24 5.75
C MET A 1 -3.37 12.81 6.35
N LYS A 2 -3.20 14.12 6.62
CA LYS A 2 -1.93 14.61 7.24
C LYS A 2 -1.59 13.92 8.57
N ASN A 3 -2.60 13.69 9.42
CA ASN A 3 -2.42 12.97 10.69
C ASN A 3 -2.06 11.49 10.49
N VAL A 4 -2.45 10.89 9.36
CA VAL A 4 -2.11 9.49 9.02
C VAL A 4 -0.61 9.37 8.80
N ILE A 5 0.01 10.31 8.06
CA ILE A 5 1.46 10.30 7.84
C ILE A 5 2.24 10.41 9.15
N THR A 6 1.83 11.32 10.05
CA THR A 6 2.49 11.49 11.35
C THR A 6 2.28 10.26 12.24
N GLY A 7 1.07 9.70 12.28
CA GLY A 7 0.80 8.47 13.03
C GLY A 7 1.59 7.29 12.49
N ALA A 8 1.64 7.11 11.17
CA ALA A 8 2.40 6.05 10.51
C ALA A 8 3.92 6.22 10.73
N ALA A 9 4.44 7.45 10.77
CA ALA A 9 5.84 7.70 11.13
C ALA A 9 6.17 7.26 12.56
N PHE A 10 5.25 7.51 13.49
CA PHE A 10 5.40 7.11 14.89
C PHE A 10 5.32 5.59 15.06
N LEU A 11 4.32 4.95 14.45
CA LEU A 11 4.08 3.51 14.53
C LEU A 11 5.05 2.67 13.68
N GLY A 12 5.61 3.26 12.63
CA GLY A 12 6.50 2.58 11.68
C GLY A 12 7.87 2.20 12.24
N SER A 13 8.18 2.49 13.50
CA SER A 13 9.44 2.10 14.16
C SER A 13 10.71 2.52 13.41
N GLY A 14 10.67 3.65 12.68
CA GLY A 14 11.80 4.22 11.95
C GLY A 14 11.96 3.79 10.48
N GLY A 15 11.07 2.94 9.95
CA GLY A 15 11.09 2.51 8.54
C GLY A 15 9.81 2.86 7.76
N GLY A 16 9.59 2.16 6.64
CA GLY A 16 8.40 2.31 5.79
C GLY A 16 8.33 3.58 4.95
N GLY A 17 9.52 4.08 4.60
CA GLY A 17 9.75 5.24 3.74
C GLY A 17 9.73 6.58 4.47
N SER A 18 9.88 7.67 3.71
CA SER A 18 10.09 9.01 4.30
C SER A 18 8.79 9.81 4.43
N ILE A 19 8.70 10.68 5.44
CA ILE A 19 7.58 11.64 5.58
C ILE A 19 7.45 12.53 4.33
N GLN A 20 8.57 12.88 3.71
CA GLN A 20 8.59 13.73 2.52
C GLN A 20 7.97 13.00 1.33
N ALA A 21 8.34 11.73 1.11
CA ALA A 21 7.78 10.90 0.05
C ALA A 21 6.27 10.65 0.26
N GLY A 22 5.87 10.26 1.48
CA GLY A 22 4.45 10.11 1.82
C GLY A 22 3.62 11.38 1.57
N LYS A 23 4.16 12.56 1.89
CA LYS A 23 3.51 13.85 1.59
C LYS A 23 3.42 14.13 0.08
N ALA A 24 4.44 13.74 -0.69
CA ALA A 24 4.45 13.89 -2.14
C ALA A 24 3.38 13.00 -2.80
N LEU A 25 3.31 11.71 -2.42
CA LEU A 25 2.27 10.80 -2.90
C LEU A 25 0.87 11.28 -2.48
N LEU A 26 0.70 11.77 -1.25
CA LEU A 26 -0.58 12.32 -0.81
C LEU A 26 -1.00 13.56 -1.60
N LYS A 27 -0.05 14.36 -2.08
CA LYS A 27 -0.34 15.53 -2.94
C LYS A 27 -0.94 15.11 -4.28
N GLU A 28 -0.49 13.99 -4.85
CA GLU A 28 -1.05 13.41 -6.09
C GLU A 28 -2.50 12.95 -5.92
N CYS A 29 -2.91 12.62 -4.70
CA CYS A 29 -4.28 12.18 -4.39
C CYS A 29 -5.30 13.32 -4.26
N ARG A 30 -4.87 14.59 -4.37
CA ARG A 30 -5.76 15.75 -4.15
C ARG A 30 -6.95 15.74 -5.12
N GLY A 31 -8.15 15.95 -4.58
CA GLY A 31 -9.40 15.94 -5.35
C GLY A 31 -9.86 14.55 -5.78
N LYS A 32 -9.18 13.48 -5.34
CA LYS A 32 -9.59 12.09 -5.56
C LYS A 32 -10.17 11.49 -4.29
N SER A 33 -11.03 10.51 -4.48
CA SER A 33 -11.58 9.67 -3.43
C SER A 33 -11.08 8.24 -3.61
N PHE A 34 -11.17 7.48 -2.54
CA PHE A 34 -10.93 6.05 -2.51
C PHE A 34 -11.94 5.40 -1.56
N THR A 35 -12.15 4.10 -1.71
CA THR A 35 -13.03 3.33 -0.82
C THR A 35 -12.18 2.63 0.21
N LEU A 36 -12.50 2.80 1.50
CA LEU A 36 -11.91 2.04 2.60
C LEU A 36 -12.86 0.91 2.98
N ILE A 37 -12.33 -0.31 3.08
CA ILE A 37 -13.04 -1.47 3.62
C ILE A 37 -12.29 -1.99 4.84
N HIS A 38 -13.01 -2.60 5.77
CA HIS A 38 -12.46 -3.16 6.99
C HIS A 38 -12.34 -4.69 6.90
N LYS A 39 -11.48 -5.27 7.74
CA LYS A 39 -11.28 -6.73 7.83
C LYS A 39 -12.57 -7.55 7.94
N LYS A 40 -13.59 -7.03 8.62
CA LYS A 40 -14.90 -7.68 8.79
C LYS A 40 -15.69 -7.83 7.48
N GLU A 41 -15.32 -7.10 6.44
CA GLU A 41 -15.93 -7.14 5.11
C GLU A 41 -15.21 -8.12 4.18
N MET A 42 -14.13 -8.76 4.66
CA MET A 42 -13.42 -9.79 3.90
C MET A 42 -14.17 -11.12 3.92
N ASP A 43 -14.08 -11.84 2.81
CA ASP A 43 -14.48 -13.23 2.68
C ASP A 43 -13.41 -14.04 1.95
N ASP A 44 -13.48 -15.37 2.02
CA ASP A 44 -12.49 -16.29 1.46
C ASP A 44 -12.44 -16.28 -0.08
N SER A 45 -13.43 -15.70 -0.73
CA SER A 45 -13.45 -15.59 -2.20
C SER A 45 -12.60 -14.41 -2.70
N MET A 46 -12.34 -13.41 -1.84
CA MET A 46 -11.60 -12.21 -2.21
C MET A 46 -10.14 -12.50 -2.54
N LEU A 47 -9.63 -11.84 -3.58
CA LEU A 47 -8.20 -11.81 -3.87
C LEU A 47 -7.67 -10.44 -3.47
N ILE A 48 -6.87 -10.40 -2.39
CA ILE A 48 -6.37 -9.18 -1.79
C ILE A 48 -4.86 -9.12 -2.00
N CYS A 49 -4.35 -8.00 -2.50
CA CYS A 49 -2.94 -7.85 -2.83
C CYS A 49 -2.29 -6.75 -1.99
N SER A 50 -1.12 -7.06 -1.42
CA SER A 50 -0.31 -6.03 -0.77
C SER A 50 0.40 -5.18 -1.81
N LEU A 51 0.56 -3.89 -1.51
CA LEU A 51 1.33 -2.96 -2.32
C LEU A 51 2.37 -2.24 -1.43
N ALA A 52 3.59 -2.12 -1.95
CA ALA A 52 4.73 -1.59 -1.24
C ALA A 52 5.65 -0.84 -2.20
N ASP A 53 6.38 0.14 -1.69
CA ASP A 53 7.62 0.61 -2.32
C ASP A 53 8.83 0.02 -1.58
N PHE A 54 9.79 -0.50 -2.33
CA PHE A 54 11.05 -1.03 -1.81
C PHE A 54 12.20 -0.26 -2.45
N GLY A 55 13.03 0.35 -1.61
CA GLY A 55 14.14 1.17 -2.09
C GLY A 55 14.83 1.91 -0.95
N SER A 56 15.77 2.77 -1.30
CA SER A 56 16.44 3.60 -0.30
C SER A 56 15.51 4.71 0.20
N ILE A 57 15.34 4.81 1.52
CA ILE A 57 14.59 5.89 2.17
C ILE A 57 15.19 7.27 1.85
N SER A 58 16.50 7.33 1.59
CA SER A 58 17.22 8.57 1.28
C SER A 58 17.03 9.04 -0.17
N SER A 59 16.50 8.19 -1.04
CA SER A 59 16.33 8.48 -2.46
C SER A 59 14.87 8.82 -2.72
N PHE A 60 14.56 10.12 -2.82
CA PHE A 60 13.27 10.53 -3.36
C PHE A 60 13.34 10.45 -4.89
N GLU A 61 12.76 9.40 -5.47
CA GLU A 61 12.85 9.17 -6.91
C GLU A 61 11.67 9.81 -7.66
N SER A 62 12.00 10.52 -8.75
CA SER A 62 10.98 11.00 -9.67
C SER A 62 10.31 9.81 -10.36
N GLY A 63 8.97 9.74 -10.32
CA GLY A 63 8.20 8.71 -11.03
C GLY A 63 7.58 7.63 -10.16
N GLN A 64 7.70 7.68 -8.82
CA GLN A 64 7.08 6.73 -7.89
C GLN A 64 5.60 6.47 -8.19
N LYS A 65 4.80 7.52 -8.46
CA LYS A 65 3.39 7.35 -8.88
C LYS A 65 3.25 6.40 -10.08
N ALA A 66 4.04 6.61 -11.13
CA ALA A 66 3.98 5.79 -12.34
C ALA A 66 4.42 4.35 -12.05
N ALA A 67 5.45 4.18 -11.23
CA ALA A 67 5.90 2.86 -10.80
C ALA A 67 4.82 2.09 -10.02
N LEU A 68 4.18 2.72 -9.03
CA LEU A 68 3.11 2.10 -8.23
C LEU A 68 1.89 1.72 -9.09
N LEU A 69 1.51 2.57 -10.06
CA LEU A 69 0.41 2.27 -10.98
C LEU A 69 0.77 1.14 -11.96
N SER A 70 2.02 1.11 -12.45
CA SER A 70 2.53 0.03 -13.29
C SER A 70 2.54 -1.31 -12.54
N ALA A 71 3.04 -1.31 -11.29
CA ALA A 71 3.01 -2.49 -10.43
C ALA A 71 1.58 -2.99 -10.19
N CYS A 72 0.63 -2.09 -9.94
CA CYS A 72 -0.79 -2.45 -9.83
C CYS A 72 -1.34 -3.06 -11.13
N SER A 73 -0.97 -2.51 -12.30
CA SER A 73 -1.36 -3.07 -13.59
C SER A 73 -0.84 -4.50 -13.78
N ALA A 74 0.43 -4.73 -13.49
CA ALA A 74 1.02 -6.08 -13.56
C ALA A 74 0.36 -7.05 -12.58
N MET A 75 0.05 -6.60 -11.35
CA MET A 75 -0.68 -7.43 -10.38
C MET A 75 -2.08 -7.81 -10.88
N LYS A 76 -2.80 -6.90 -11.54
CA LYS A 76 -4.12 -7.21 -12.14
C LYS A 76 -4.00 -8.29 -13.22
N GLU A 77 -3.02 -8.17 -14.10
CA GLU A 77 -2.77 -9.16 -15.15
C GLU A 77 -2.43 -10.54 -14.57
N ILE A 78 -1.60 -10.58 -13.52
CA ILE A 78 -1.29 -11.83 -12.80
C ILE A 78 -2.53 -12.40 -12.11
N ALA A 79 -3.33 -11.56 -11.47
CA ALA A 79 -4.58 -11.96 -10.82
C ALA A 79 -5.54 -12.65 -11.81
N GLU A 80 -5.73 -12.05 -12.98
CA GLU A 80 -6.61 -12.59 -14.01
C GLU A 80 -6.02 -13.84 -14.67
N SER A 81 -4.75 -13.82 -15.06
CA SER A 81 -4.12 -14.93 -15.79
C SER A 81 -3.84 -16.18 -14.93
N LYS A 82 -3.46 -16.01 -13.66
CA LYS A 82 -3.10 -17.13 -12.78
C LYS A 82 -4.24 -17.62 -11.91
N TYR A 83 -5.14 -16.72 -11.51
CA TYR A 83 -6.20 -17.04 -10.55
C TYR A 83 -7.61 -16.86 -11.11
N GLY A 84 -7.77 -16.33 -12.33
CA GLY A 84 -9.10 -16.06 -12.91
C GLY A 84 -9.93 -15.06 -12.10
N LYS A 85 -9.28 -14.24 -11.26
CA LYS A 85 -9.93 -13.33 -10.31
C LYS A 85 -9.46 -11.90 -10.56
N LYS A 86 -10.34 -10.94 -10.27
CA LYS A 86 -9.98 -9.53 -10.14
C LYS A 86 -9.48 -9.27 -8.72
N ILE A 87 -8.56 -8.30 -8.57
CA ILE A 87 -8.13 -7.84 -7.25
C ILE A 87 -9.31 -7.16 -6.56
N SER A 88 -9.74 -7.73 -5.43
CA SER A 88 -10.88 -7.26 -4.62
C SER A 88 -10.51 -6.06 -3.75
N ALA A 89 -9.28 -6.02 -3.25
CA ALA A 89 -8.74 -4.91 -2.46
C ALA A 89 -7.21 -4.89 -2.46
N ILE A 90 -6.64 -3.75 -2.13
CA ILE A 90 -5.21 -3.57 -1.88
C ILE A 90 -4.96 -3.05 -0.47
N PHE A 91 -3.76 -3.26 0.06
CA PHE A 91 -3.39 -2.79 1.40
C PHE A 91 -1.89 -2.52 1.50
N PRO A 92 -1.43 -1.71 2.46
CA PRO A 92 0.00 -1.48 2.71
C PRO A 92 0.68 -2.75 3.24
N ILE A 93 1.88 -3.05 2.76
CA ILE A 93 2.65 -4.19 3.26
C ILE A 93 2.98 -4.04 4.76
N GLU A 94 3.25 -2.82 5.19
CA GLU A 94 3.65 -2.46 6.53
C GLU A 94 3.19 -1.03 6.87
N THR A 95 3.15 -0.71 8.16
CA THR A 95 2.90 0.67 8.60
C THR A 95 4.15 1.54 8.42
N GLY A 96 4.00 2.66 7.70
CA GLY A 96 5.05 3.66 7.50
C GLY A 96 4.58 4.89 6.71
N PRO A 97 5.30 6.03 6.79
CA PRO A 97 4.85 7.30 6.20
C PRO A 97 4.50 7.21 4.71
N GLU A 98 5.26 6.41 3.98
CA GLU A 98 5.14 6.23 2.53
C GLU A 98 4.36 4.97 2.20
N ASN A 99 4.73 3.84 2.81
CA ASN A 99 4.08 2.56 2.56
C ASN A 99 2.59 2.58 2.95
N SER A 100 2.16 3.39 3.94
CA SER A 100 0.74 3.59 4.26
C SER A 100 0.00 4.51 3.27
N ILE A 101 0.70 5.28 2.44
CA ILE A 101 0.10 6.21 1.46
C ILE A 101 0.15 5.66 0.03
N ALA A 102 1.15 4.85 -0.31
CA ALA A 102 1.28 4.25 -1.64
C ALA A 102 0.00 3.50 -2.10
N PRO A 103 -0.62 2.62 -1.30
CA PRO A 103 -1.89 1.98 -1.64
C PRO A 103 -3.07 2.96 -1.71
N VAL A 104 -3.08 4.04 -0.92
CA VAL A 104 -4.10 5.10 -1.01
C VAL A 104 -4.04 5.76 -2.38
N LEU A 105 -2.84 6.09 -2.85
CA LEU A 105 -2.63 6.63 -4.18
C LEU A 105 -3.17 5.66 -5.22
N VAL A 106 -2.76 4.41 -5.20
CA VAL A 106 -3.21 3.44 -6.21
C VAL A 106 -4.73 3.24 -6.17
N SER A 107 -5.32 3.15 -4.99
CA SER A 107 -6.77 3.03 -4.82
C SER A 107 -7.50 4.23 -5.44
N SER A 108 -7.01 5.46 -5.18
CA SER A 108 -7.63 6.69 -5.69
C SER A 108 -7.59 6.86 -7.21
N TYR A 109 -6.68 6.17 -7.90
CA TYR A 109 -6.55 6.20 -9.37
C TYR A 109 -7.19 5.00 -10.06
N THR A 110 -7.31 3.87 -9.37
CA THR A 110 -7.77 2.60 -9.98
C THR A 110 -9.17 2.19 -9.56
N GLY A 111 -9.71 2.77 -8.48
CA GLY A 111 -10.98 2.39 -7.89
C GLY A 111 -10.96 1.07 -7.11
N ILE A 112 -9.82 0.37 -7.02
CA ILE A 112 -9.70 -0.83 -6.18
C ILE A 112 -9.79 -0.39 -4.71
N PRO A 113 -10.68 -0.99 -3.89
CA PRO A 113 -10.78 -0.68 -2.47
C PRO A 113 -9.46 -0.82 -1.71
N LEU A 114 -9.24 0.07 -0.75
CA LEU A 114 -8.17 -0.02 0.23
C LEU A 114 -8.69 -0.81 1.45
N LEU A 115 -7.99 -1.86 1.85
CA LEU A 115 -8.27 -2.60 3.08
C LEU A 115 -7.48 -2.00 4.25
N ASP A 116 -8.18 -1.72 5.35
CA ASP A 116 -7.64 -1.14 6.59
C ASP A 116 -6.88 -2.16 7.44
N VAL A 117 -5.75 -2.65 6.90
CA VAL A 117 -4.81 -3.58 7.57
C VAL A 117 -3.39 -3.31 7.08
N ASP A 118 -2.41 -3.82 7.81
CA ASP A 118 -1.04 -4.03 7.32
C ASP A 118 -0.49 -5.37 7.83
N SER A 119 0.67 -5.82 7.32
CA SER A 119 1.17 -7.17 7.62
C SER A 119 2.04 -7.28 8.89
N ALA A 120 2.34 -6.18 9.58
CA ALA A 120 3.27 -6.18 10.72
C ALA A 120 2.93 -5.21 11.87
N ALA A 121 2.03 -4.25 11.69
CA ALA A 121 1.74 -3.12 12.58
C ALA A 121 2.93 -2.17 12.84
N ARG A 122 4.03 -2.34 12.11
CA ARG A 122 5.30 -1.59 12.16
C ARG A 122 6.06 -1.81 10.86
N ALA A 123 7.09 -1.01 10.59
CA ALA A 123 8.01 -1.35 9.52
C ALA A 123 8.95 -2.50 9.95
N VAL A 124 9.29 -3.37 9.01
CA VAL A 124 10.20 -4.50 9.22
C VAL A 124 11.33 -4.50 8.19
N PRO A 125 12.53 -4.97 8.56
CA PRO A 125 13.67 -4.96 7.64
C PRO A 125 13.62 -6.05 6.56
N ALA A 126 12.74 -7.05 6.70
CA ALA A 126 12.69 -8.20 5.81
C ALA A 126 11.28 -8.83 5.71
N LEU A 127 10.94 -9.35 4.54
CA LEU A 127 9.61 -9.90 4.22
C LEU A 127 9.21 -11.10 5.10
N ASN A 128 10.18 -11.90 5.55
CA ASN A 128 9.92 -13.08 6.39
C ASN A 128 9.40 -12.74 7.80
N LEU A 129 9.41 -11.46 8.18
CA LEU A 129 8.87 -10.98 9.45
C LEU A 129 7.40 -10.56 9.36
N LEU A 130 6.83 -10.51 8.16
CA LEU A 130 5.44 -10.16 7.90
C LEU A 130 4.52 -11.34 8.24
N SER A 131 3.28 -11.04 8.63
CA SER A 131 2.25 -12.07 8.84
C SER A 131 1.95 -12.87 7.56
N LEU A 132 2.10 -12.26 6.38
CA LEU A 132 1.95 -12.92 5.08
C LEU A 132 2.96 -14.03 4.81
N ALA A 133 4.12 -14.00 5.47
CA ALA A 133 5.17 -15.00 5.29
C ALA A 133 5.04 -16.19 6.25
N ARG A 134 4.03 -16.20 7.13
CA ARG A 134 3.78 -17.29 8.06
C ARG A 134 2.85 -18.29 7.39
N SER A 135 3.35 -19.51 7.18
CA SER A 135 2.60 -20.68 6.69
C SER A 135 1.66 -21.23 7.75
#